data_AF-A0A2X2ZA91-F1
#
_entry.id   AF-A0A2X2ZA91-F1
#
_cell.length_a   1.000
_cell.length_b   1.000
_cell.length_c   1.000
_cell.angle_alpha   90.00
_cell.angle_beta   90.00
_cell.angle_gamma   90.00
#
_symmetry.space_group_name_H-M   'P 1'
#
loop_
_entity.id
_entity.type
_entity.pdbx_description
1 polymer ?
#
loop_
_entity_poly.entity_id
_entity_poly.type
_entity_poly.pdbx_seq_one_letter_code
_entity_poly.pdbx_strand_id
1 'polypeptide(L)' 'MKTTTKNQYAYANNILIALVSAIFGYNLYQTIVHPAESNIGLSLILVVLTSIMVRKYGYKQVKDKENN' A
#
# COMPACT_ATOMS: atom_id res chain seq x y z
N MET A 1 -3.92 -20.32 23.96
CA MET A 1 -4.23 -20.24 22.51
C MET A 1 -3.59 -18.97 21.96
N LYS A 2 -2.47 -19.09 21.22
CA LYS A 2 -1.74 -17.94 20.63
C LYS A 2 -2.23 -17.72 19.19
N THR A 3 -3.39 -17.10 19.00
CA THR A 3 -3.97 -16.83 17.66
C THR A 3 -4.13 -15.34 17.35
N THR A 4 -3.90 -14.45 18.31
CA THR A 4 -4.20 -13.00 18.17
C THR A 4 -3.26 -12.25 17.21
N THR A 5 -2.05 -12.75 16.94
CA THR A 5 -1.03 -12.04 16.13
C THR A 5 -1.07 -12.29 14.63
N LYS A 6 -1.72 -13.37 14.14
CA LYS A 6 -1.66 -13.74 12.71
C LYS A 6 -2.59 -12.89 11.82
N ASN A 7 -3.62 -12.24 12.37
CA ASN A 7 -4.65 -11.52 11.60
C ASN A 7 -4.58 -9.98 11.70
N GLN A 8 -3.90 -9.43 12.71
CA GLN A 8 -3.74 -7.98 12.86
C GLN A 8 -2.93 -7.35 11.72
N TYR A 9 -1.92 -8.06 11.22
CA TYR A 9 -1.12 -7.61 10.07
C TYR A 9 -1.92 -7.62 8.76
N ALA A 10 -2.81 -8.59 8.56
CA ALA A 10 -3.66 -8.64 7.38
C ALA A 10 -4.69 -7.49 7.39
N TYR A 11 -5.27 -7.21 8.55
CA TYR A 11 -6.21 -6.11 8.74
C TYR A 11 -5.54 -4.74 8.57
N ALA A 12 -4.39 -4.51 9.22
CA ALA A 12 -3.62 -3.28 9.07
C ALA A 12 -3.16 -3.06 7.62
N ASN A 13 -2.76 -4.12 6.92
CA ASN A 13 -2.38 -4.07 5.51
C ASN A 13 -3.56 -3.67 4.61
N ASN A 14 -4.76 -4.21 4.85
CA ASN A 14 -5.95 -3.83 4.08
C ASN A 14 -6.35 -2.36 4.32
N ILE A 15 -6.25 -1.87 5.56
CA ILE A 15 -6.47 -0.46 5.87
C ILE A 15 -5.43 0.42 5.16
N LEU A 16 -4.16 0.04 5.21
CA LEU A 16 -3.08 0.79 4.56
C LEU A 16 -3.28 0.85 3.05
N ILE A 17 -3.66 -0.27 2.42
CA ILE A 17 -3.99 -0.33 0.99
C ILE A 17 -5.17 0.59 0.66
N ALA A 18 -6.24 0.57 1.45
CA ALA A 18 -7.40 1.42 1.22
C ALA A 18 -7.04 2.92 1.32
N LEU A 19 -6.27 3.31 2.33
CA LEU A 19 -5.79 4.68 2.51
C LEU A 19 -4.91 5.14 1.36
N VAL A 20 -3.90 4.35 0.98
CA VAL A 20 -3.00 4.68 -0.14
C VAL A 20 -3.78 4.79 -1.44
N SER A 21 -4.75 3.89 -1.67
CA SER A 21 -5.59 3.90 -2.87
C SER A 21 -6.49 5.14 -2.95
N ALA A 22 -7.09 5.56 -1.82
CA ALA A 22 -7.93 6.74 -1.76
C ALA A 22 -7.13 8.03 -2.01
N ILE A 23 -5.96 8.16 -1.38
CA ILE A 23 -5.05 9.30 -1.58
C ILE A 23 -4.60 9.36 -3.04
N PHE A 24 -4.18 8.22 -3.61
CA PHE A 24 -3.78 8.15 -5.00
C PHE A 24 -4.93 8.52 -5.95
N GLY A 25 -6.12 7.96 -5.75
CA GLY A 25 -7.30 8.21 -6.56
C GLY A 25 -7.73 9.68 -6.56
N TYR A 26 -7.69 10.35 -5.40
CA TYR A 26 -7.98 11.78 -5.29
C TYR A 26 -6.98 12.62 -6.09
N ASN A 27 -5.69 12.33 -5.95
CA ASN A 27 -4.64 13.06 -6.67
C ASN A 27 -4.71 12.79 -8.18
N LEU A 28 -5.01 11.56 -8.60
CA LEU A 28 -5.21 11.19 -9.99
C LEU A 28 -6.41 11.91 -10.61
N TYR A 29 -7.54 11.97 -9.88
CA TYR A 29 -8.71 12.73 -10.29
C TYR A 29 -8.38 14.22 -10.44
N GLN A 30 -7.69 14.80 -9.46
CA GLN A 30 -7.19 16.18 -9.52
C GLN A 30 -6.30 16.40 -10.75
N THR A 31 -5.40 15.47 -11.11
CA THR A 31 -4.56 15.62 -12.31
C THR A 31 -5.37 15.65 -13.60
N ILE A 32 -6.43 14.86 -13.68
CA ILE A 32 -7.26 14.77 -14.87
C ILE A 32 -8.20 15.99 -14.98
N VAL A 33 -8.82 16.41 -13.88
CA VAL A 33 -9.89 17.42 -13.87
C VAL A 33 -9.36 18.84 -13.59
N HIS A 34 -8.35 18.99 -12.73
CA HIS A 34 -7.74 20.28 -12.35
C HIS A 34 -6.20 20.21 -12.38
N PRO A 35 -5.59 20.01 -13.57
CA PRO A 35 -4.15 19.76 -13.69
C PRO A 35 -3.27 20.88 -13.11
N ALA A 36 -3.75 22.12 -13.05
CA ALA A 36 -3.01 23.26 -12.51
C ALA A 36 -2.81 23.19 -10.98
N GLU A 37 -3.70 22.51 -10.25
CA GLU A 37 -3.68 22.38 -8.78
C GLU A 37 -3.14 21.02 -8.33
N SER A 38 -2.74 20.16 -9.27
CA SER A 38 -2.46 18.75 -9.02
C SER A 38 -0.98 18.49 -8.73
N ASN A 39 -0.69 17.82 -7.60
CA ASN A 39 0.64 17.33 -7.23
C ASN A 39 0.81 15.82 -7.48
N ILE A 40 0.61 15.38 -8.73
CA ILE A 40 0.68 13.95 -9.13
C ILE A 40 2.04 13.29 -8.84
N GLY A 41 3.13 14.07 -8.85
CA GLY A 41 4.48 13.56 -8.65
C GLY A 41 4.67 12.88 -7.29
N LEU A 42 4.12 13.46 -6.23
CA LEU A 42 4.15 12.89 -4.87
C LEU A 42 3.36 11.58 -4.78
N SER A 43 2.19 11.52 -5.42
CA SER A 43 1.37 10.30 -5.45
C SER A 43 2.03 9.16 -6.24
N LEU A 44 2.72 9.47 -7.34
CA LEU A 44 3.50 8.48 -8.11
C LEU A 44 4.66 7.90 -7.29
N ILE A 45 5.41 8.76 -6.57
CA ILE A 45 6.49 8.32 -5.66
C ILE A 45 5.93 7.39 -4.57
N LEU A 46 4.78 7.73 -3.99
CA LEU A 46 4.13 6.93 -2.95
C LEU A 46 3.72 5.53 -3.46
N VAL A 47 3.17 5.44 -4.67
CA VAL A 47 2.79 4.16 -5.31
C VAL A 47 4.03 3.31 -5.59
N VAL A 48 5.10 3.89 -6.11
CA VAL A 48 6.36 3.18 -6.37
C VAL A 48 6.95 2.64 -5.07
N LEU A 49 7.01 3.46 -4.01
CA LEU A 49 7.50 3.02 -2.69
C LEU A 49 6.65 1.89 -2.11
N THR A 50 5.33 2.00 -2.20
CA THR A 50 4.40 0.96 -1.73
C THR A 50 4.62 -0.35 -2.50
N SER A 51 4.78 -0.28 -3.82
CA SER A 51 5.07 -1.45 -4.67
C SER A 51 6.40 -2.13 -4.29
N ILE A 52 7.45 -1.35 -4.05
CA ILE A 52 8.76 -1.86 -3.60
C ILE A 52 8.63 -2.53 -2.24
N MET A 53 7.93 -1.92 -1.27
CA MET A 53 7.74 -2.51 0.06
C MET A 53 6.93 -3.82 0.00
N VAL A 54 5.86 -3.88 -0.78
CA VAL A 54 5.08 -5.11 -0.97
C VAL A 54 5.93 -6.21 -1.60
N ARG A 55 6.72 -5.90 -2.64
CA ARG A 55 7.62 -6.88 -3.28
C ARG A 55 8.70 -7.38 -2.32
N LYS A 56 9.32 -6.48 -1.55
CA LYS A 56 10.45 -6.81 -0.67
C LYS A 56 10.04 -7.52 0.62
N TYR A 57 8.94 -7.07 1.26
CA TYR A 57 8.53 -7.53 2.58
C TYR A 57 7.29 -8.44 2.55
N GLY A 58 6.41 -8.28 1.54
CA GLY A 58 5.26 -9.17 1.35
C GLY A 58 5.68 -10.57 0.92
N TYR A 59 6.64 -10.68 -0.01
CA TYR A 59 7.10 -11.99 -0.51
C TYR A 59 8.01 -12.73 0.47
N LYS A 60 8.84 -12.00 1.24
CA LYS A 60 9.71 -12.60 2.28
C LYS A 60 8.90 -13.29 3.38
N GLN A 61 7.79 -12.69 3.82
CA GLN A 61 6.93 -13.28 4.86
C GLN A 61 6.20 -14.56 4.43
N VAL A 62 6.03 -14.80 3.12
CA VAL A 62 5.42 -16.04 2.61
C VAL A 62 6.44 -17.18 2.62
N LYS A 63 7.66 -16.90 2.16
CA LYS A 63 8.72 -17.91 2.03
C LYS A 63 9.27 -18.42 3.39
N ASP A 64 9.27 -17.56 4.41
CA ASP A 64 9.66 -17.96 5.78
C ASP A 64 8.55 -18.74 6.51
N LYS A 65 7.30 -18.71 6.02
CA LYS A 65 6.17 -19.48 6.58
C LYS A 65 5.97 -20.85 5.91
N GLU A 66 6.56 -21.08 4.75
CA GLU A 66 6.49 -22.35 4.01
C GLU A 66 7.61 -23.33 4.41
N ASN A 67 8.72 -22.82 4.98
CA ASN A 67 9.90 -23.62 5.36
C ASN A 67 10.01 -23.92 6.87
N ASN A 68 8.94 -23.77 7.67
CA ASN A 68 8.98 -24.01 9.12
C ASN A 68 7.76 -24.80 9.61
#